data_AF-A0A8H3UXD4-F1
#
_entry.id   AF-A0A8H3UXD4-F1
#
_cell.length_a   1.000
_cell.length_b   1.000
_cell.length_c   1.000
_cell.angle_alpha   90.00
_cell.angle_beta   90.00
_cell.angle_gamma   90.00
#
_symmetry.space_group_name_H-M   'P 1'
#
loop_
_entity.id
_entity.type
_entity.pdbx_description
1 polymer ?
#
loop_
_entity_poly.entity_id
_entity_poly.type
_entity_poly.pdbx_seq_one_letter_code
_entity_poly.pdbx_strand_id
1 'polypeptide(L)'
;MDGLKALEAAIERIVLNPQYHDILMLVKAVRNGIVYGCKVRFPHALVMIFLFRSGTLRQKVSLILKATRQHARNLGLFALTYKSTMLALYHMNQQKEGHYDTLLAGLTGGYVVFGPGMHKSVNQQIVIYVFARVALAVAKLIVQPKNEGAIPGGGGGFGLVTDPKIKDFLTKHAWTAFASISWGAVMYLFRWHPETIQPSLRSSMQYIYVDSDHWDSLKTLLWHNK
;
A
#
# COMPACT_ATOMS: atom_id res chain seq x y z
N MET A 1 12.07 43.10 -0.35
CA MET A 1 12.40 41.71 -0.75
C MET A 1 13.56 41.14 0.06
N ASP A 2 14.41 41.97 0.65
CA ASP A 2 15.61 41.52 1.40
C ASP A 2 15.29 40.87 2.76
N GLY A 3 14.24 41.32 3.45
CA GLY A 3 13.78 40.68 4.70
C GLY A 3 13.28 39.25 4.52
N LEU A 4 12.67 38.92 3.37
CA LEU A 4 12.23 37.56 3.03
C LEU A 4 13.43 36.64 2.76
N LYS A 5 14.44 37.13 2.03
CA LYS A 5 15.69 36.38 1.79
C LYS A 5 16.50 36.17 3.05
N ALA A 6 16.53 37.15 3.96
CA ALA A 6 17.21 37.02 5.25
C ALA A 6 16.49 36.01 6.17
N LEU A 7 15.16 35.99 6.16
CA LEU A 7 14.36 34.99 6.88
C LEU A 7 14.56 33.59 6.29
N GLU A 8 14.58 33.47 4.96
CA GLU A 8 14.88 32.21 4.25
C GLU A 8 16.25 31.67 4.63
N ALA A 9 17.31 32.49 4.57
CA ALA A 9 18.66 32.11 4.96
C ALA A 9 18.77 31.71 6.45
N ALA A 10 18.04 32.41 7.34
CA ALA A 10 18.00 32.06 8.76
C ALA A 10 17.32 30.71 9.02
N ILE A 11 16.22 30.43 8.31
CA ILE A 11 15.52 29.14 8.36
C ILE A 11 16.39 28.02 7.76
N GLU A 12 17.04 28.26 6.63
CA GLU A 12 17.97 27.31 6.01
C GLU A 12 19.10 26.94 6.96
N ARG A 13 19.68 27.91 7.67
CA ARG A 13 20.73 27.66 8.66
C ARG A 13 20.26 26.75 9.80
N ILE A 14 19.00 26.86 10.22
CA ILE A 14 18.40 25.97 11.23
C ILE A 14 18.13 24.58 10.64
N VAL A 15 17.61 24.51 9.41
CA VAL A 15 17.28 23.25 8.73
C VAL A 15 18.52 22.42 8.38
N LEU A 16 19.63 23.08 8.03
CA LEU A 16 20.89 22.44 7.67
C LEU A 16 21.78 22.11 8.88
N ASN A 17 21.38 22.48 10.10
CA ASN A 17 22.15 22.17 11.30
C ASN A 17 22.09 20.66 11.60
N PRO A 18 23.23 19.94 11.66
CA PRO A 18 23.28 18.52 11.97
C PRO A 18 22.61 18.13 13.30
N GLN A 19 22.56 19.04 14.28
CA GLN A 19 21.95 18.79 15.59
C GLN A 19 20.45 18.53 15.51
N TYR A 20 19.75 19.09 14.52
CA TYR A 20 18.31 18.90 14.33
C TYR A 20 17.98 17.82 13.29
N HIS A 21 19.00 17.19 12.70
CA HIS A 21 18.83 16.28 11.58
C HIS A 21 17.83 15.17 11.88
N ASP A 22 17.97 14.49 13.02
CA ASP A 22 17.11 13.37 13.41
C ASP A 22 15.64 13.79 13.56
N ILE A 23 15.39 14.89 14.27
CA ILE A 23 14.04 15.40 14.50
C ILE A 23 13.42 15.87 13.18
N LEU A 24 14.16 16.62 12.36
CA LEU A 24 13.71 17.11 11.05
C LEU A 24 13.47 15.95 10.08
N MET A 25 14.26 14.87 10.16
CA MET A 25 14.06 13.64 9.40
C MET A 25 12.74 12.97 9.77
N LEU A 26 12.41 12.86 11.06
CA LEU A 26 11.11 12.33 11.52
C LEU A 26 9.94 13.20 11.03
N VAL A 27 10.04 14.52 11.18
CA VAL A 27 9.00 15.46 10.70
C VAL A 27 8.81 15.33 9.18
N LYS A 28 9.90 15.27 8.42
CA LYS A 28 9.87 15.09 6.97
C LYS A 28 9.28 13.74 6.57
N ALA A 29 9.59 12.67 7.30
CA ALA A 29 9.04 11.33 7.08
C ALA A 29 7.51 11.32 7.28
N VAL A 30 7.03 11.92 8.37
CA VAL A 30 5.58 12.08 8.64
C VAL A 30 4.91 12.90 7.54
N ARG A 31 5.47 14.05 7.19
CA ARG A 31 4.94 14.93 6.13
C ARG A 31 4.87 14.20 4.80
N ASN A 32 5.91 13.47 4.42
CA ASN A 32 5.93 12.70 3.17
C ASN A 32 4.89 11.58 3.18
N GLY A 33 4.74 10.85 4.29
CA GLY A 33 3.70 9.84 4.45
C GLY A 33 2.29 10.41 4.30
N ILE A 34 2.01 11.55 4.95
CA ILE A 34 0.72 12.24 4.86
C ILE A 34 0.45 12.71 3.42
N VAL A 35 1.42 13.40 2.79
CA VAL A 35 1.27 13.93 1.43
C VAL A 35 1.03 12.81 0.42
N TYR A 36 1.84 11.74 0.49
CA TYR A 36 1.68 10.59 -0.39
C TYR A 36 0.34 9.90 -0.18
N GLY A 37 -0.04 9.65 1.08
CA GLY A 37 -1.33 9.05 1.43
C GLY A 37 -2.52 9.85 0.91
N CYS A 38 -2.47 11.19 1.02
CA CYS A 38 -3.48 12.06 0.45
C CYS A 38 -3.53 11.95 -1.08
N LYS A 39 -2.37 12.03 -1.76
CA LYS A 39 -2.27 11.99 -3.23
C LYS A 39 -2.86 10.72 -3.84
N VAL A 40 -2.65 9.57 -3.19
CA VAL A 40 -3.13 8.28 -3.73
C VAL A 40 -4.58 8.01 -3.29
N ARG A 41 -4.91 8.24 -2.01
CA ARG A 41 -6.22 7.82 -1.48
C ARG A 41 -7.35 8.76 -1.85
N PHE A 42 -7.09 10.07 -1.94
CA PHE A 42 -8.12 11.04 -2.23
C PHE A 42 -8.76 10.82 -3.62
N PRO A 43 -8.00 10.71 -4.73
CA PRO A 43 -8.58 10.44 -6.04
C PRO A 43 -9.33 9.12 -6.09
N HIS A 44 -8.77 8.06 -5.48
CA HIS A 44 -9.42 6.76 -5.43
C HIS A 44 -10.75 6.81 -4.66
N ALA A 45 -10.77 7.40 -3.47
CA ALA A 45 -11.99 7.53 -2.67
C ALA A 45 -13.03 8.43 -3.36
N LEU A 46 -12.58 9.50 -4.02
CA LEU A 46 -13.42 10.38 -4.82
C LEU A 46 -14.16 9.59 -5.91
N VAL A 47 -13.42 8.90 -6.78
CA VAL A 47 -14.00 8.13 -7.89
C VAL A 47 -14.93 7.04 -7.37
N MET A 48 -14.48 6.23 -6.41
CA MET A 48 -15.28 5.09 -5.92
C MET A 48 -16.56 5.52 -5.21
N ILE A 49 -16.54 6.61 -4.43
CA ILE A 49 -17.73 7.08 -3.69
C ILE A 49 -18.69 7.83 -4.61
N PHE A 50 -18.19 8.61 -5.58
CA PHE A 50 -19.09 9.28 -6.52
C PHE A 50 -19.79 8.29 -7.45
N LEU A 51 -19.08 7.27 -7.94
CA LEU A 51 -19.61 6.27 -8.87
C LEU A 51 -20.52 5.23 -8.19
N PHE A 52 -20.08 4.65 -7.06
CA PHE A 52 -20.74 3.44 -6.52
C PHE A 52 -21.49 3.65 -5.19
N ARG A 53 -21.47 4.85 -4.60
CA ARG A 53 -22.21 5.15 -3.36
C ARG A 53 -23.34 6.15 -3.61
N SER A 54 -24.51 5.81 -3.11
CA SER A 54 -25.67 6.72 -3.01
C SER A 54 -25.61 7.56 -1.74
N GLY A 55 -26.11 8.79 -1.79
CA GLY A 55 -26.14 9.71 -0.65
C GLY A 55 -25.99 11.18 -1.05
N THR A 56 -26.15 12.08 -0.09
CA THR A 56 -26.00 13.53 -0.32
C THR A 56 -24.56 13.92 -0.59
N LEU A 57 -24.33 15.05 -1.28
CA LEU A 57 -22.98 15.57 -1.54
C LEU A 57 -22.17 15.74 -0.25
N ARG A 58 -22.82 16.22 0.83
CA ARG A 58 -22.19 16.38 2.15
C ARG A 58 -21.71 15.05 2.73
N GLN A 59 -22.53 14.00 2.63
CA GLN A 59 -22.15 12.65 3.10
C GLN A 59 -20.99 12.08 2.27
N LYS A 60 -21.04 12.22 0.94
CA LYS A 60 -19.97 11.75 0.03
C LYS A 60 -18.64 12.43 0.34
N VAL A 61 -18.62 13.77 0.43
CA VAL A 61 -17.40 14.53 0.78
C VAL A 61 -16.87 14.15 2.16
N SER A 62 -17.75 14.01 3.16
CA SER A 62 -17.35 13.58 4.51
C SER A 62 -16.68 12.19 4.50
N LEU A 63 -17.24 11.23 3.75
CA LEU A 63 -16.68 9.88 3.61
C LEU A 63 -15.31 9.90 2.92
N ILE A 64 -15.16 10.69 1.85
CA ILE A 64 -13.89 10.84 1.12
C ILE A 64 -12.81 11.41 2.05
N LEU A 65 -13.12 12.52 2.75
CA LEU A 65 -12.18 13.16 3.66
C LEU A 65 -11.84 12.25 4.85
N LYS A 66 -12.81 11.54 5.41
CA LYS A 66 -12.59 10.58 6.51
C LYS A 66 -11.68 9.43 6.08
N ALA A 67 -11.93 8.84 4.91
CA ALA A 67 -11.11 7.76 4.38
C ALA A 67 -9.69 8.23 4.05
N THR A 68 -9.55 9.41 3.45
CA THR A 68 -8.26 10.02 3.12
C THR A 68 -7.46 10.34 4.37
N ARG A 69 -8.09 11.01 5.35
CA ARG A 69 -7.44 11.38 6.62
C ARG A 69 -7.00 10.14 7.40
N GLN A 70 -7.82 9.09 7.44
CA GLN A 70 -7.45 7.83 8.09
C GLN A 70 -6.21 7.23 7.42
N HIS A 71 -6.20 7.11 6.10
CA HIS A 71 -5.07 6.55 5.37
C HIS A 71 -3.80 7.38 5.54
N ALA A 72 -3.88 8.69 5.36
CA ALA A 72 -2.74 9.61 5.50
C ALA A 72 -2.18 9.62 6.92
N ARG A 73 -3.04 9.58 7.95
CA ARG A 73 -2.62 9.48 9.35
C ARG A 73 -1.88 8.17 9.62
N ASN A 74 -2.39 7.06 9.14
CA ASN A 74 -1.74 5.76 9.32
C ASN A 74 -0.35 5.74 8.66
N LEU A 75 -0.24 6.28 7.44
CA LEU A 75 1.04 6.32 6.73
C LEU A 75 2.05 7.23 7.42
N GLY A 76 1.61 8.39 7.92
CA GLY A 76 2.45 9.28 8.73
C GLY A 76 2.90 8.63 10.03
N LEU A 77 2.00 7.97 10.76
CA LEU A 77 2.32 7.26 12.00
C LEU A 77 3.26 6.07 11.76
N PHE A 78 3.07 5.33 10.66
CA PHE A 78 3.97 4.24 10.28
C PHE A 78 5.37 4.78 9.98
N ALA A 79 5.47 5.86 9.21
CA ALA A 79 6.76 6.50 8.90
C ALA A 79 7.47 6.99 10.16
N LEU A 80 6.72 7.61 11.09
CA LEU A 80 7.25 8.04 12.39
C LEU A 80 7.78 6.87 13.20
N THR A 81 6.93 5.88 13.47
CA THR A 81 7.28 4.72 14.31
C THR A 81 8.43 3.91 13.72
N TYR A 82 8.43 3.68 12.39
CA TYR A 82 9.52 3.02 11.70
C TYR A 82 10.84 3.78 11.86
N LYS A 83 10.88 5.08 11.55
CA LYS A 83 12.11 5.87 11.62
C LYS A 83 12.59 6.09 13.05
N SER A 84 11.68 6.29 14.01
CA SER A 84 12.01 6.35 15.44
C SER A 84 12.62 5.05 15.93
N THR A 85 12.06 3.90 15.52
CA THR A 85 12.60 2.58 15.91
C THR A 85 13.97 2.35 15.27
N MET A 86 14.13 2.67 13.99
CA MET A 86 15.44 2.60 13.31
C MET A 86 16.49 3.48 13.99
N LEU A 87 16.13 4.71 14.37
CA LEU A 87 17.05 5.62 15.06
C LEU A 87 17.44 5.09 16.45
N ALA A 88 16.47 4.51 17.18
CA ALA A 88 16.73 3.87 18.46
C ALA A 88 17.69 2.68 18.32
N LEU A 89 17.44 1.79 17.36
CA LEU A 89 18.30 0.63 17.08
C LEU A 89 19.70 1.05 16.62
N TYR A 90 19.79 2.08 15.77
CA TYR A 90 21.06 2.66 15.32
C TYR A 90 21.91 3.18 16.49
N HIS A 91 21.30 3.92 17.43
CA HIS A 91 22.01 4.39 18.62
C HIS A 91 22.36 3.26 19.60
N MET A 92 21.53 2.24 19.71
CA MET A 92 21.82 1.05 20.53
C MET A 92 22.95 0.20 19.94
N ASN A 93 23.10 0.18 18.62
CA ASN A 93 24.09 -0.62 17.91
C ASN A 93 25.35 0.20 17.52
N GLN A 94 25.82 1.08 18.41
CA GLN A 94 27.04 1.89 18.22
C GLN A 94 27.09 2.61 16.86
N GLN A 95 25.96 3.18 16.41
CA GLN A 95 25.85 3.90 15.15
C GLN A 95 26.12 3.04 13.90
N LYS A 96 25.75 1.75 13.97
CA LYS A 96 25.78 0.82 12.84
C LYS A 96 24.38 0.28 12.57
N GLU A 97 24.00 0.21 11.29
CA GLU A 97 22.75 -0.43 10.91
C GLU A 97 22.88 -1.96 11.01
N GLY A 98 22.03 -2.57 11.82
CA GLY A 98 21.90 -4.02 11.92
C GLY A 98 21.12 -4.62 10.76
N HIS A 99 21.46 -5.86 10.38
CA HIS A 99 20.84 -6.54 9.25
C HIS A 99 19.31 -6.70 9.40
N TYR A 100 18.82 -6.87 10.63
CA TYR A 100 17.40 -7.09 10.94
C TYR A 100 16.68 -5.84 11.48
N ASP A 101 17.36 -4.69 11.57
CA ASP A 101 16.79 -3.49 12.18
C ASP A 101 15.55 -3.01 11.41
N THR A 102 15.61 -3.09 10.07
CA THR A 102 14.50 -2.74 9.18
C THR A 102 13.30 -3.68 9.36
N LEU A 103 13.55 -4.96 9.62
CA LEU A 103 12.51 -5.95 9.91
C LEU A 103 11.84 -5.65 11.25
N LEU A 104 12.63 -5.41 12.31
CA LEU A 104 12.12 -5.10 13.64
C LEU A 104 11.35 -3.78 13.67
N ALA A 105 11.88 -2.74 13.02
CA ALA A 105 11.20 -1.45 12.87
C ALA A 105 9.91 -1.59 12.07
N GLY A 106 9.90 -2.41 11.02
CA GLY A 106 8.71 -2.74 10.23
C GLY A 106 7.64 -3.47 11.03
N LEU A 107 8.03 -4.47 11.83
CA LEU A 107 7.13 -5.22 12.71
C LEU A 107 6.53 -4.30 13.78
N THR A 108 7.35 -3.47 14.40
CA THR A 108 6.92 -2.51 15.43
C THR A 108 5.94 -1.50 14.85
N GLY A 109 6.29 -0.87 13.72
CA GLY A 109 5.38 0.07 13.03
C GLY A 109 4.09 -0.60 12.57
N GLY A 110 4.16 -1.84 12.10
CA GLY A 110 3.01 -2.64 11.69
C GLY A 110 2.05 -2.89 12.85
N TYR A 111 2.59 -3.33 13.99
CA TYR A 111 1.81 -3.58 15.19
C TYR A 111 1.19 -2.29 15.75
N VAL A 112 1.95 -1.20 15.82
CA VAL A 112 1.46 0.08 16.38
C VAL A 112 0.38 0.72 15.51
N VAL A 113 0.48 0.61 14.18
CA VAL A 113 -0.44 1.29 13.24
C VAL A 113 -1.60 0.41 12.80
N PHE A 114 -1.44 -0.91 12.76
CA PHE A 114 -2.43 -1.85 12.27
C PHE A 114 -2.85 -2.92 13.28
N GLY A 115 -2.43 -2.80 14.55
CA GLY A 115 -2.73 -3.71 15.64
C GLY A 115 -4.21 -3.72 16.12
N PRO A 116 -4.45 -4.33 17.31
CA PRO A 116 -5.81 -4.65 17.79
C PRO A 116 -6.74 -3.43 17.84
N GLY A 117 -7.99 -3.61 17.37
CA GLY A 117 -9.02 -2.56 17.37
C GLY A 117 -9.03 -1.65 16.14
N MET A 118 -8.12 -1.84 15.18
CA MET A 118 -8.01 -1.03 13.96
C MET A 118 -8.40 -1.76 12.67
N HIS A 119 -9.42 -2.64 12.72
CA HIS A 119 -9.99 -3.34 11.56
C HIS A 119 -10.88 -2.46 10.68
N LYS A 120 -10.38 -1.29 10.27
CA LYS A 120 -11.07 -0.47 9.27
C LYS A 120 -10.84 -1.08 7.88
N SER A 121 -11.85 -1.05 7.02
CA SER A 121 -11.77 -1.58 5.65
C SER A 121 -10.57 -1.01 4.85
N VAL A 122 -10.19 0.24 5.13
CA VAL A 122 -9.01 0.89 4.55
C VAL A 122 -7.71 0.22 5.00
N ASN A 123 -7.59 -0.15 6.28
CA ASN A 123 -6.40 -0.79 6.81
C ASN A 123 -6.22 -2.19 6.22
N GLN A 124 -7.33 -2.94 6.13
CA GLN A 124 -7.33 -4.27 5.52
C GLN A 124 -6.88 -4.22 4.05
N GLN A 125 -7.34 -3.23 3.27
CA GLN A 125 -6.90 -3.04 1.88
C GLN A 125 -5.37 -2.87 1.78
N ILE A 126 -4.80 -2.03 2.64
CA ILE A 126 -3.36 -1.76 2.64
C ILE A 126 -2.59 -3.02 3.01
N VAL A 127 -2.99 -3.69 4.09
CA VAL A 127 -2.27 -4.86 4.62
C VAL A 127 -2.30 -6.01 3.63
N ILE A 128 -3.45 -6.33 3.04
CA ILE A 128 -3.56 -7.40 2.03
C ILE A 128 -2.77 -7.05 0.77
N TYR A 129 -2.78 -5.77 0.34
CA TYR A 129 -1.97 -5.33 -0.79
C TYR A 129 -0.47 -5.50 -0.54
N VAL A 130 0.01 -5.08 0.65
CA VAL A 130 1.40 -5.27 1.05
C VAL A 130 1.75 -6.76 1.12
N PHE A 131 0.88 -7.58 1.72
CA PHE A 131 1.06 -9.03 1.79
C PHE A 131 1.22 -9.65 0.39
N ALA A 132 0.32 -9.33 -0.56
CA ALA A 132 0.41 -9.84 -1.92
C ALA A 132 1.73 -9.42 -2.61
N ARG A 133 2.19 -8.18 -2.38
CA ARG A 133 3.46 -7.69 -2.92
C ARG A 133 4.66 -8.39 -2.29
N VAL A 134 4.64 -8.64 -0.98
CA VAL A 134 5.69 -9.38 -0.27
C VAL A 134 5.73 -10.84 -0.73
N ALA A 135 4.58 -11.51 -0.81
CA ALA A 135 4.49 -12.89 -1.30
C ALA A 135 5.05 -13.02 -2.72
N LEU A 136 4.71 -12.07 -3.62
CA LEU A 136 5.27 -12.04 -4.97
C LEU A 136 6.79 -11.76 -4.97
N ALA A 137 7.27 -10.88 -4.10
CA ALA A 137 8.70 -10.60 -3.98
C ALA A 137 9.48 -11.82 -3.47
N VAL A 138 8.97 -12.52 -2.46
CA VAL A 138 9.55 -13.76 -1.95
C VAL A 138 9.55 -14.84 -3.02
N ALA A 139 8.44 -15.02 -3.75
CA ALA A 139 8.38 -15.96 -4.86
C ALA A 139 9.43 -15.66 -5.94
N LYS A 140 9.67 -14.38 -6.26
CA LYS A 140 10.75 -13.96 -7.17
C LYS A 140 12.13 -14.27 -6.62
N LEU A 141 12.38 -13.99 -5.34
CA LEU A 141 13.67 -14.28 -4.69
C LEU A 141 13.98 -15.79 -4.68
N ILE A 142 12.97 -16.64 -4.50
CA ILE A 142 13.14 -18.11 -4.55
C ILE A 142 13.62 -18.57 -5.94
N VAL A 143 13.10 -17.97 -7.01
CA VAL A 143 13.41 -18.32 -8.41
C VAL A 143 14.68 -17.63 -8.93
N GLN A 144 15.05 -16.47 -8.36
CA GLN A 144 16.24 -15.73 -8.76
C GLN A 144 17.54 -16.41 -8.28
N PRO A 145 18.59 -16.46 -9.11
CA PRO A 145 19.93 -16.90 -8.72
C PRO A 145 20.56 -16.01 -7.64
N LYS A 146 21.48 -16.59 -6.86
CA LYS A 146 22.18 -15.92 -5.74
C LYS A 146 22.88 -14.61 -6.10
N ASN A 147 23.30 -14.45 -7.35
CA ASN A 147 24.10 -13.31 -7.80
C ASN A 147 23.34 -12.37 -8.76
N GLU A 148 22.12 -12.72 -9.19
CA GLU A 148 21.33 -11.84 -10.07
C GLU A 148 20.61 -10.78 -9.24
N GLY A 149 20.83 -9.50 -9.56
CA GLY A 149 20.18 -8.37 -8.87
C GLY A 149 20.78 -7.98 -7.52
N ALA A 150 21.95 -8.54 -7.16
CA ALA A 150 22.66 -8.17 -5.95
C ALA A 150 23.14 -6.70 -6.03
N ILE A 151 22.72 -5.90 -5.05
CA ILE A 151 23.16 -4.52 -4.83
C ILE A 151 24.24 -4.57 -3.74
N PRO A 152 25.26 -3.68 -3.72
CA PRO A 152 26.20 -3.63 -2.59
C PRO A 152 25.46 -3.53 -1.25
N GLY A 153 25.58 -4.55 -0.39
CA GLY A 153 24.87 -4.65 0.89
C GLY A 153 23.49 -5.35 0.86
N GLY A 154 23.04 -5.83 -0.31
CA GLY A 154 21.78 -6.56 -0.48
C GLY A 154 21.96 -8.09 -0.60
N GLY A 155 20.94 -8.85 -0.20
CA GLY A 155 20.85 -10.27 -0.52
C GLY A 155 20.29 -10.42 -1.94
N GLY A 156 21.03 -11.06 -2.84
CA GLY A 156 20.50 -11.48 -4.14
C GLY A 156 19.37 -12.51 -4.00
N GLY A 157 19.02 -13.20 -5.09
CA GLY A 157 18.06 -14.30 -5.02
C GLY A 157 18.48 -15.39 -4.03
N PHE A 158 17.54 -16.17 -3.51
CA PHE A 158 17.86 -17.29 -2.63
C PHE A 158 18.50 -18.46 -3.39
N GLY A 159 18.34 -18.51 -4.73
CA GLY A 159 18.91 -19.55 -5.59
C GLY A 159 18.46 -20.96 -5.23
N LEU A 160 17.25 -21.10 -4.68
CA LEU A 160 16.68 -22.38 -4.25
C LEU A 160 16.28 -23.26 -5.44
N VAL A 161 15.96 -22.64 -6.59
CA VAL A 161 15.72 -23.35 -7.84
C VAL A 161 17.00 -23.35 -8.66
N THR A 162 17.76 -24.45 -8.58
CA THR A 162 19.04 -24.58 -9.28
C THR A 162 18.89 -25.16 -10.69
N ASP A 163 17.80 -25.88 -10.98
CA ASP A 163 17.56 -26.48 -12.30
C ASP A 163 17.11 -25.42 -13.34
N PRO A 164 17.87 -25.20 -14.43
CA PRO A 164 17.53 -24.25 -15.48
C PRO A 164 16.18 -24.54 -16.16
N LYS A 165 15.77 -25.81 -16.28
CA LYS A 165 14.51 -26.19 -16.93
C LYS A 165 13.31 -25.81 -16.07
N ILE A 166 13.40 -26.06 -14.76
CA ILE A 166 12.35 -25.70 -13.80
C ILE A 166 12.23 -24.18 -13.70
N LYS A 167 13.37 -23.46 -13.68
CA LYS A 167 13.39 -21.98 -13.70
C LYS A 167 12.65 -21.43 -14.92
N ASP A 168 13.01 -21.88 -16.12
CA ASP A 168 12.40 -21.42 -17.36
C ASP A 168 10.89 -21.72 -17.41
N PHE A 169 10.49 -22.91 -16.96
CA PHE A 169 9.09 -23.28 -16.85
C PHE A 169 8.32 -22.36 -15.89
N LEU A 170 8.85 -22.13 -14.68
CA LEU A 170 8.23 -21.27 -13.67
C LEU A 170 8.17 -19.81 -14.15
N THR A 171 9.25 -19.28 -14.72
CA THR A 171 9.27 -17.90 -15.23
C THR A 171 8.22 -17.69 -16.34
N LYS A 172 8.00 -18.70 -17.20
CA LYS A 172 7.02 -18.63 -18.29
C LYS A 172 5.58 -18.83 -17.84
N HIS A 173 5.31 -19.77 -16.93
CA HIS A 173 3.94 -20.23 -16.65
C HIS A 173 3.40 -19.79 -15.29
N ALA A 174 4.25 -19.45 -14.32
CA ALA A 174 3.78 -19.17 -12.95
C ALA A 174 2.82 -17.98 -12.90
N TRP A 175 3.06 -16.92 -13.68
CA TRP A 175 2.15 -15.77 -13.73
C TRP A 175 0.78 -16.16 -14.31
N THR A 176 0.77 -16.89 -15.43
CA THR A 176 -0.47 -17.35 -16.07
C THR A 176 -1.26 -18.25 -15.14
N ALA A 177 -0.61 -19.24 -14.52
CA ALA A 177 -1.25 -20.14 -13.56
C ALA A 177 -1.81 -19.37 -12.35
N PHE A 178 -1.03 -18.48 -11.75
CA PHE A 178 -1.47 -17.65 -10.63
C PHE A 178 -2.67 -16.77 -10.99
N ALA A 179 -2.64 -16.13 -12.16
CA ALA A 179 -3.72 -15.28 -12.64
C ALA A 179 -5.00 -16.09 -12.89
N SER A 180 -4.91 -17.22 -13.59
CA SER A 180 -6.05 -18.09 -13.88
C SER A 180 -6.69 -18.65 -12.61
N ILE A 181 -5.89 -19.14 -11.67
CA ILE A 181 -6.39 -19.69 -10.40
C ILE A 181 -7.02 -18.58 -9.54
N SER A 182 -6.38 -17.42 -9.43
CA SER A 182 -6.92 -16.29 -8.65
C SER A 182 -8.26 -15.80 -9.20
N TRP A 183 -8.37 -15.70 -10.53
CA TRP A 183 -9.62 -15.30 -11.18
C TRP A 183 -10.70 -16.37 -11.07
N GLY A 184 -10.37 -17.65 -11.27
CA GLY A 184 -11.32 -18.74 -11.07
C GLY A 184 -11.88 -18.75 -9.64
N ALA A 185 -11.00 -18.59 -8.65
CA ALA A 185 -11.38 -18.56 -7.24
C ALA A 185 -12.30 -17.38 -6.90
N VAL A 186 -11.98 -16.15 -7.36
CA VAL A 186 -12.82 -14.98 -7.06
C VAL A 186 -14.19 -15.08 -7.73
N MET A 187 -14.27 -15.62 -8.96
CA MET A 187 -15.54 -15.84 -9.64
C MET A 187 -16.39 -16.89 -8.92
N TYR A 188 -15.78 -17.98 -8.45
CA TYR A 188 -16.47 -18.99 -7.66
C TYR A 188 -17.02 -18.42 -6.35
N LEU A 189 -16.18 -17.69 -5.60
CA LEU A 189 -16.59 -17.04 -4.36
C LEU A 189 -17.68 -15.99 -4.59
N PHE A 190 -17.62 -15.25 -5.71
CA PHE A 190 -18.65 -14.26 -6.02
C PHE A 190 -20.00 -14.91 -6.28
N ARG A 191 -20.02 -16.07 -6.94
CA ARG A 191 -21.26 -16.78 -7.25
C ARG A 191 -21.87 -17.46 -6.03
N TRP A 192 -21.07 -18.10 -5.19
CA TRP A 192 -21.55 -18.99 -4.13
C TRP A 192 -21.45 -18.42 -2.71
N HIS A 193 -20.52 -17.50 -2.49
CA HIS A 193 -20.23 -16.89 -1.18
C HIS A 193 -19.96 -15.38 -1.29
N PRO A 194 -20.83 -14.59 -1.97
CA PRO A 194 -20.57 -13.18 -2.24
C PRO A 194 -20.28 -12.40 -0.95
N GLU A 195 -20.92 -12.75 0.16
CA GLU A 195 -20.77 -12.17 1.50
C GLU A 195 -19.32 -12.15 2.02
N THR A 196 -18.48 -13.07 1.55
CA THR A 196 -17.06 -13.17 1.94
C THR A 196 -16.16 -12.20 1.17
N ILE A 197 -16.59 -11.75 -0.01
CA ILE A 197 -15.81 -10.84 -0.86
C ILE A 197 -15.86 -9.42 -0.31
N GLN A 198 -14.76 -8.68 -0.44
CA GLN A 198 -14.71 -7.27 -0.07
C GLN A 198 -15.84 -6.47 -0.74
N PRO A 199 -16.60 -5.64 0.00
CA PRO A 199 -17.76 -4.93 -0.53
C PRO A 199 -17.52 -4.14 -1.81
N SER A 200 -16.37 -3.48 -1.95
CA SER A 200 -16.04 -2.72 -3.16
C SER A 200 -15.91 -3.62 -4.39
N LEU A 201 -15.25 -4.77 -4.25
CA LEU A 201 -15.10 -5.72 -5.35
C LEU A 201 -16.45 -6.36 -5.70
N ARG A 202 -17.24 -6.71 -4.69
CA ARG A 202 -18.60 -7.23 -4.87
C ARG A 202 -19.49 -6.26 -5.66
N SER A 203 -19.48 -4.97 -5.31
CA SER A 203 -20.24 -3.94 -6.04
C SER A 203 -19.82 -3.84 -7.51
N SER A 204 -18.52 -3.87 -7.79
CA SER A 204 -18.04 -3.86 -9.18
C SER A 204 -18.44 -5.13 -9.95
N MET A 205 -18.35 -6.31 -9.33
CA MET A 205 -18.74 -7.56 -9.95
C MET A 205 -20.27 -7.66 -10.16
N GLN A 206 -21.07 -7.17 -9.22
CA GLN A 206 -22.52 -7.05 -9.38
C GLN A 206 -22.87 -6.21 -10.61
N TYR A 207 -22.27 -5.03 -10.73
CA TYR A 207 -22.49 -4.12 -11.85
C TYR A 207 -22.10 -4.74 -13.20
N ILE A 208 -21.00 -5.51 -13.24
CA ILE A 208 -20.47 -6.09 -14.49
C ILE A 208 -21.21 -7.36 -14.90
N TYR A 209 -21.51 -8.25 -13.96
CA TYR A 209 -21.91 -9.64 -14.27
C TYR A 209 -23.36 -9.98 -13.93
N VAL A 210 -23.97 -9.30 -12.98
CA VAL A 210 -25.35 -9.61 -12.57
C VAL A 210 -26.31 -8.60 -13.17
N ASP A 211 -25.95 -7.31 -13.10
CA ASP A 211 -26.78 -6.27 -13.70
C ASP A 211 -26.74 -6.32 -15.24
N SER A 212 -25.77 -7.01 -15.83
CA SER A 212 -25.73 -7.31 -17.28
C SER A 212 -26.81 -8.28 -17.74
N ASP A 213 -27.36 -9.10 -16.85
CA ASP A 213 -28.33 -10.15 -17.19
C ASP A 213 -29.76 -9.62 -17.33
N HIS A 214 -29.99 -8.33 -17.06
CA HIS A 214 -31.32 -7.72 -16.99
C HIS A 214 -31.40 -6.40 -17.76
N TRP A 215 -32.24 -6.31 -18.80
CA TRP A 215 -32.54 -5.06 -19.49
C TRP A 215 -34.01 -5.00 -19.94
N ASP A 216 -34.63 -3.82 -19.86
CA ASP A 216 -36.04 -3.60 -20.25
C ASP A 216 -36.18 -2.65 -21.46
N SER A 217 -35.09 -2.00 -21.90
CA SER A 217 -35.08 -1.03 -23.01
C SER A 217 -33.69 -0.88 -23.65
N LEU A 218 -33.62 -0.25 -24.84
CA LEU A 218 -32.34 0.14 -25.48
C LEU A 218 -31.53 1.11 -24.60
N LYS A 219 -32.19 1.91 -23.76
CA LYS A 219 -31.55 2.82 -22.82
C LYS A 219 -30.86 2.05 -21.68
N THR A 220 -31.50 1.00 -21.16
CA THR A 220 -30.91 0.12 -20.14
C THR A 220 -29.85 -0.82 -20.71
N LEU A 221 -29.92 -1.11 -22.00
CA LEU A 221 -28.93 -1.92 -22.71
C LEU A 221 -27.64 -1.16 -23.03
N LEU A 222 -27.73 0.11 -23.45
CA LEU A 222 -26.59 0.85 -24.05
C LEU A 222 -26.12 2.09 -23.29
N TRP A 223 -26.92 2.64 -22.37
CA TRP A 223 -26.60 3.93 -21.75
C TRP A 223 -26.46 3.88 -20.24
N HIS A 224 -27.44 3.34 -19.53
CA HIS A 224 -27.50 3.42 -18.06
C HIS A 224 -28.12 2.16 -17.47
N ASN A 225 -27.44 1.57 -16.50
CA ASN A 225 -27.93 0.38 -15.80
C ASN A 225 -28.88 0.79 -14.66
N LYS A 226 -30.11 0.24 -14.62
CA LYS A 226 -31.24 0.56 -13.71
C LYS A 226 -31.29 1.98 -13.10
#